data_AF-A0ABC9T3F2-F1
#
_entry.id   AF-A0ABC9T3F2-F1
#
_cell.length_a   1.000
_cell.length_b   1.000
_cell.length_c   1.000
_cell.angle_alpha   90.00
_cell.angle_beta   90.00
_cell.angle_gamma   90.00
#
_symmetry.space_group_name_H-M   'P 1'
#
loop_
_entity.id
_entity.type
_entity.pdbx_description
1 polymer ?
#
loop_
_entity_poly.entity_id
_entity_poly.type
_entity_poly.pdbx_seq_one_letter_code
_entity_poly.pdbx_strand_id
1 'polypeptide(L)'
;MEEVLQRAVLVGVNVGNEDDFAYSMEELTNLAEACDVEVIGQVTQNLQRVNPSHYIGKGKIEEVAAYVQEIDANMVIFNDELSPSQIRNLEEDLDCKVIDRTILILDIFAQRAKTKEAQLQVEVAHL
;
A
#
# COMPACT_ATOMS: atom_id res chain seq x y z
N MET A 1 -21.26 -1.54 -15.58
CA MET A 1 -20.05 -0.84 -15.15
C MET A 1 -19.04 -1.94 -14.92
N GLU A 2 -17.96 -1.99 -15.69
CA GLU A 2 -16.89 -2.97 -15.45
C GLU A 2 -16.34 -2.71 -14.05
N GLU A 3 -16.29 -3.74 -13.20
CA GLU A 3 -15.56 -3.64 -11.93
C GLU A 3 -14.09 -3.45 -12.29
N VAL A 4 -13.53 -2.29 -11.92
CA VAL A 4 -12.11 -2.02 -12.14
C VAL A 4 -11.31 -2.94 -11.22
N LEU A 5 -10.70 -3.97 -11.79
CA LEU A 5 -9.80 -4.88 -11.08
C LEU A 5 -8.70 -4.04 -10.42
N GLN A 6 -8.57 -4.13 -9.10
CA GLN A 6 -7.52 -3.44 -8.36
C GLN A 6 -6.23 -4.24 -8.57
N ARG A 7 -5.24 -3.64 -9.24
CA ARG A 7 -3.97 -4.28 -9.60
C ARG A 7 -2.85 -3.50 -8.95
N ALA A 8 -2.22 -4.11 -7.95
CA ALA A 8 -1.32 -3.42 -7.04
C ALA A 8 0.15 -3.85 -7.18
N VAL A 9 1.02 -2.86 -7.01
CA VAL A 9 2.43 -3.08 -6.64
C VAL A 9 2.57 -2.88 -5.13
N LEU A 10 3.20 -3.83 -4.44
CA LEU A 10 3.53 -3.69 -3.03
C LEU A 10 4.88 -3.00 -2.87
N VAL A 11 5.01 -2.07 -1.92
CA VAL A 11 6.26 -1.36 -1.64
C VAL A 11 6.62 -1.47 -0.17
N GLY A 12 7.84 -1.90 0.13
CA GLY A 12 8.35 -2.02 1.50
C GLY A 12 9.76 -1.49 1.69
N VAL A 13 10.03 -0.88 2.84
CA VAL A 13 11.38 -0.47 3.24
C VAL A 13 11.88 -1.38 4.37
N ASN A 14 13.03 -2.01 4.16
CA ASN A 14 13.72 -2.75 5.22
C ASN A 14 14.71 -1.83 5.94
N VAL A 15 14.55 -1.71 7.26
CA VAL A 15 15.39 -0.89 8.15
C VAL A 15 16.42 -1.68 8.96
N GLY A 16 16.81 -2.87 8.49
CA GLY A 16 17.90 -3.67 9.05
C GLY A 16 17.46 -4.95 9.77
N ASN A 17 16.26 -5.44 9.49
CA ASN A 17 15.76 -6.72 10.02
C ASN A 17 15.13 -7.53 8.89
N GLU A 18 15.93 -8.40 8.26
CA GLU A 18 15.56 -9.10 7.03
C GLU A 18 14.45 -10.14 7.22
N ASP A 19 14.52 -10.96 8.26
CA ASP A 19 13.56 -12.03 8.51
C ASP A 19 12.16 -11.46 8.79
N ASP A 20 12.07 -10.46 9.68
CA ASP A 20 10.81 -9.81 10.02
C ASP A 20 10.24 -9.04 8.82
N PHE A 21 11.10 -8.44 8.00
CA PHE A 21 10.66 -7.72 6.80
C PHE A 21 10.07 -8.66 5.73
N ALA A 22 10.70 -9.81 5.49
CA ALA A 22 10.20 -10.79 4.53
C ALA A 22 8.82 -11.31 4.94
N TYR A 23 8.66 -11.66 6.22
CA TYR A 23 7.37 -12.07 6.78
C TYR A 23 6.31 -10.97 6.66
N SER A 24 6.70 -9.71 6.93
CA SER A 24 5.83 -8.55 6.81
C SER A 24 5.31 -8.36 5.37
N MET A 25 6.16 -8.51 4.36
CA MET A 25 5.76 -8.41 2.95
C MET A 25 4.88 -9.56 2.48
N GLU A 26 5.12 -10.78 2.98
CA GLU A 26 4.23 -11.93 2.75
C GLU A 26 2.84 -11.67 3.35
N GLU A 27 2.79 -11.16 4.59
CA GLU A 27 1.54 -10.75 5.22
C GLU A 27 0.82 -9.66 4.43
N LEU A 28 1.54 -8.64 3.93
CA LEU A 28 0.95 -7.58 3.11
C LEU A 28 0.29 -8.13 1.84
N THR A 29 0.91 -9.14 1.22
CA THR A 29 0.34 -9.85 0.07
C THR A 29 -0.98 -10.51 0.44
N ASN A 30 -1.01 -11.27 1.54
CA ASN A 30 -2.21 -11.92 2.04
C ASN A 30 -3.33 -10.92 2.40
N LEU A 31 -2.99 -9.75 2.95
CA LEU A 31 -3.95 -8.69 3.25
C LEU A 31 -4.56 -8.10 1.97
N ALA A 32 -3.74 -7.85 0.94
CA ALA A 32 -4.20 -7.32 -0.34
C ALA A 32 -5.17 -8.30 -1.03
N GLU A 33 -4.80 -9.58 -1.10
CA GLU A 33 -5.65 -10.64 -1.66
C GLU A 33 -6.97 -10.79 -0.89
N ALA A 34 -6.94 -10.66 0.44
CA ALA A 34 -8.14 -10.70 1.28
C ALA A 34 -9.09 -9.51 1.07
N CYS A 35 -8.66 -8.49 0.32
CA CYS A 35 -9.38 -7.28 -0.05
C CYS A 35 -9.75 -7.24 -1.54
N ASP A 36 -9.67 -8.38 -2.25
CA ASP A 36 -9.90 -8.51 -3.69
C ASP A 36 -8.94 -7.64 -4.55
N VAL A 37 -7.72 -7.43 -4.07
CA VAL A 37 -6.65 -6.75 -4.81
C VAL A 37 -5.69 -7.78 -5.42
N GLU A 38 -5.50 -7.73 -6.73
CA GLU A 38 -4.52 -8.55 -7.45
C GLU A 38 -3.11 -7.96 -7.26
N VAL A 39 -2.23 -8.69 -6.58
CA VAL A 39 -0.82 -8.29 -6.43
C VAL A 39 -0.03 -8.73 -7.66
N ILE A 40 0.40 -7.77 -8.46
CA ILE A 40 1.12 -8.01 -9.73
C ILE A 40 2.61 -7.64 -9.68
N GLY A 41 3.08 -7.15 -8.53
CA GLY A 41 4.49 -6.84 -8.35
C GLY A 41 4.84 -6.47 -6.91
N GLN A 42 6.12 -6.54 -6.57
CA GLN A 42 6.65 -6.08 -5.30
C GLN A 42 7.97 -5.35 -5.54
N VAL A 43 8.17 -4.23 -4.83
CA VAL A 43 9.38 -3.43 -4.85
C VAL A 43 9.84 -3.20 -3.43
N THR A 44 11.11 -3.46 -3.16
CA THR A 44 11.68 -3.29 -1.81
C THR A 44 12.90 -2.37 -1.85
N GLN A 45 13.16 -1.69 -0.74
CA GLN A 45 14.34 -0.84 -0.57
C GLN A 45 14.96 -1.02 0.82
N ASN A 46 16.26 -1.24 0.88
CA ASN A 46 17.01 -1.19 2.13
C ASN A 46 17.37 0.27 2.45
N LEU A 47 17.00 0.76 3.64
CA LEU A 47 17.35 2.10 4.13
C LEU A 47 17.72 2.04 5.62
N GLN A 48 18.51 2.99 6.13
CA GLN A 48 18.70 3.11 7.59
C GLN A 48 17.46 3.70 8.28
N ARG A 49 16.69 4.50 7.55
CA ARG A 49 15.43 5.11 7.98
C ARG A 49 14.62 5.48 6.74
N VAL A 50 13.30 5.39 6.84
CA VAL A 50 12.36 5.85 5.81
C VAL A 50 12.53 7.34 5.50
N ASN A 51 12.26 7.72 4.26
CA ASN A 51 12.25 9.12 3.85
C ASN A 51 11.03 9.85 4.45
N PRO A 52 11.21 10.99 5.14
CA PRO A 52 10.09 11.69 5.78
C PRO A 52 9.06 12.24 4.79
N SER A 53 9.42 12.51 3.54
CA SER A 53 8.50 13.06 2.53
C SER A 53 7.88 12.01 1.61
N HIS A 54 8.55 10.88 1.34
CA HIS A 54 8.07 9.88 0.36
C HIS A 54 8.22 8.42 0.80
N TYR A 55 8.64 8.16 2.04
CA TYR A 55 8.89 6.82 2.62
C TYR A 55 10.07 6.06 1.96
N ILE A 56 10.10 5.97 0.64
CA ILE A 56 11.22 5.52 -0.20
C ILE A 56 12.09 6.69 -0.69
N GLY A 57 13.28 6.37 -1.20
CA GLY A 57 14.19 7.37 -1.77
C GLY A 57 13.81 7.80 -3.20
N LYS A 58 14.21 9.00 -3.62
CA LYS A 58 13.84 9.59 -4.93
C LYS A 58 14.04 8.66 -6.13
N GLY A 59 15.22 8.04 -6.27
CA GLY A 59 15.48 7.12 -7.40
C GLY A 59 14.54 5.91 -7.39
N LYS A 60 14.12 5.46 -6.21
CA LYS A 60 13.17 4.36 -6.08
C LYS A 60 11.75 4.79 -6.48
N ILE A 61 11.37 6.04 -6.27
CA ILE A 61 10.08 6.58 -6.74
C ILE A 61 10.01 6.50 -8.26
N GLU A 62 11.06 6.95 -8.95
CA GLU A 62 11.16 6.88 -10.42
C GLU A 62 11.10 5.44 -10.93
N GLU A 63 11.77 4.50 -10.26
CA GLU A 63 11.68 3.06 -10.56
C GLU A 63 10.26 2.50 -10.36
N VAL A 64 9.59 2.85 -9.25
CA VAL A 64 8.22 2.39 -8.97
C VAL A 64 7.24 2.97 -10.00
N ALA A 65 7.33 4.25 -10.33
CA ALA A 65 6.48 4.89 -11.34
C ALA A 65 6.62 4.21 -12.70
N ALA A 66 7.86 3.95 -13.14
CA ALA A 66 8.10 3.23 -14.38
C ALA A 66 7.53 1.80 -14.34
N TYR A 67 7.72 1.09 -13.23
CA TYR A 67 7.23 -0.28 -13.08
C TYR A 67 5.70 -0.36 -13.05
N VAL A 68 5.03 0.54 -12.33
CA VAL A 68 3.56 0.67 -12.30
C VAL A 68 3.00 0.85 -13.72
N GLN A 69 3.62 1.72 -14.52
CA GLN A 69 3.23 1.93 -15.92
C GLN A 69 3.51 0.71 -16.80
N GLU A 70 4.66 0.06 -16.62
CA GLU A 70 5.07 -1.10 -17.42
C GLU A 70 4.10 -2.27 -17.27
N ILE A 71 3.62 -2.54 -16.05
CA ILE A 71 2.77 -3.68 -15.74
C ILE A 71 1.27 -3.35 -15.68
N ASP A 72 0.92 -2.09 -15.95
CA ASP A 72 -0.45 -1.56 -15.91
C ASP A 72 -1.10 -1.77 -14.53
N ALA A 73 -0.35 -1.40 -13.47
CA ALA A 73 -0.87 -1.31 -12.11
C ALA A 73 -1.64 0.01 -11.93
N ASN A 74 -2.71 -0.02 -11.13
CA ASN A 74 -3.52 1.17 -10.83
C ASN A 74 -3.48 1.56 -9.34
N MET A 75 -2.71 0.83 -8.54
CA MET A 75 -2.56 1.04 -7.11
C MET A 75 -1.14 0.69 -6.64
N VAL A 76 -0.67 1.42 -5.63
CA VAL A 76 0.51 1.04 -4.85
C VAL A 76 0.13 0.91 -3.38
N ILE A 77 0.53 -0.20 -2.77
CA ILE A 77 0.27 -0.50 -1.35
C ILE A 77 1.60 -0.49 -0.61
N PHE A 78 1.71 0.38 0.39
CA PHE A 78 2.90 0.49 1.22
C PHE A 78 2.81 -0.38 2.47
N ASN A 79 3.92 -1.03 2.83
CA ASN A 79 3.99 -1.98 3.92
C ASN A 79 3.81 -1.38 5.31
N ASP A 80 4.17 -0.11 5.48
CA ASP A 80 4.04 0.61 6.76
C ASP A 80 3.06 1.76 6.62
N GLU A 81 2.55 2.24 7.76
CA GLU A 81 1.72 3.44 7.84
C GLU A 81 2.44 4.66 7.25
N LEU A 82 1.70 5.44 6.45
CA LEU A 82 2.18 6.65 5.82
C LEU A 82 1.52 7.88 6.44
N SER A 83 2.30 8.94 6.59
CA SER A 83 1.74 10.26 6.90
C SER A 83 0.87 10.76 5.74
N PRO A 84 -0.14 11.61 6.01
CA PRO A 84 -0.95 12.22 4.95
C PRO A 84 -0.13 12.98 3.89
N SER A 85 1.01 13.54 4.29
CA SER A 85 1.94 14.19 3.34
C SER A 85 2.66 13.19 2.45
N GLN A 86 3.07 12.03 2.97
CA GLN A 86 3.71 11.00 2.15
C GLN A 86 2.74 10.45 1.11
N ILE A 87 1.50 10.14 1.50
CA ILE A 87 0.46 9.66 0.59
C ILE A 87 0.28 10.64 -0.56
N ARG A 88 0.01 11.92 -0.27
CA ARG A 88 -0.20 12.94 -1.32
C ARG A 88 1.00 13.05 -2.27
N ASN A 89 2.21 13.13 -1.73
CA ASN A 89 3.40 13.26 -2.59
C ASN A 89 3.60 12.02 -3.46
N LEU A 90 3.36 10.83 -2.92
CA LEU A 90 3.48 9.58 -3.66
C LEU A 90 2.38 9.43 -4.72
N GLU A 91 1.14 9.85 -4.45
CA GLU A 91 0.08 9.87 -5.47
C GLU A 91 0.42 10.83 -6.62
N GLU A 92 0.97 12.01 -6.30
CA GLU A 92 1.44 12.98 -7.30
C GLU A 92 2.59 12.43 -8.15
N ASP A 93 3.55 11.74 -7.55
CA ASP A 93 4.72 11.21 -8.25
C ASP A 93 4.45 9.92 -9.03
N LEU A 94 3.53 9.06 -8.54
CA LEU A 94 3.25 7.74 -9.12
C LEU A 94 2.05 7.74 -10.08
N ASP A 95 1.23 8.79 -10.07
CA ASP A 95 0.01 8.93 -10.90
C ASP A 95 -0.98 7.77 -10.74
N CYS A 96 -1.10 7.24 -9.51
CA CYS A 96 -2.02 6.17 -9.17
C CYS A 96 -2.46 6.25 -7.70
N LYS A 97 -3.47 5.46 -7.32
CA LYS A 97 -3.94 5.38 -5.94
C LYS A 97 -2.84 4.85 -5.03
N VAL A 98 -2.60 5.52 -3.90
CA VAL A 98 -1.65 5.05 -2.88
C VAL A 98 -2.41 4.76 -1.60
N ILE A 99 -2.22 3.57 -1.05
CA ILE A 99 -2.69 3.22 0.29
C ILE A 99 -1.55 2.64 1.11
N ASP A 100 -1.68 2.69 2.43
CA ASP A 100 -0.78 2.03 3.34
C ASP A 100 -1.42 0.79 3.98
N ARG A 101 -0.63 0.06 4.76
CA ARG A 101 -1.09 -1.13 5.50
C ARG A 101 -2.28 -0.82 6.41
N THR A 102 -2.31 0.33 7.06
CA THR A 102 -3.40 0.71 7.97
C THR A 102 -4.71 0.83 7.21
N ILE A 103 -4.71 1.57 6.10
CA ILE A 103 -5.88 1.72 5.22
C ILE A 103 -6.31 0.38 4.63
N LEU A 104 -5.37 -0.45 4.18
CA LEU A 104 -5.69 -1.79 3.67
C LEU A 104 -6.43 -2.64 4.71
N ILE A 105 -5.95 -2.64 5.97
CA ILE A 105 -6.60 -3.38 7.06
C ILE A 105 -8.00 -2.83 7.34
N LEU A 106 -8.18 -1.51 7.32
CA LEU A 106 -9.49 -0.88 7.49
C LEU A 106 -10.45 -1.25 6.35
N ASP A 107 -9.97 -1.29 5.11
CA ASP A 107 -10.76 -1.73 3.94
C ASP A 107 -11.24 -3.19 4.10
N ILE A 108 -10.39 -4.10 4.62
CA ILE A 108 -10.78 -5.48 4.92
C ILE A 108 -11.92 -5.50 5.95
N PHE A 109 -11.83 -4.69 7.00
CA PHE A 109 -12.90 -4.58 8.00
C PHE A 109 -14.18 -3.98 7.41
N ALA A 110 -14.05 -2.96 6.55
CA ALA A 110 -15.18 -2.34 5.86
C ALA A 110 -15.96 -3.36 5.01
N GLN A 111 -15.25 -4.18 4.23
CA GLN A 111 -15.86 -5.24 3.40
C GLN A 111 -16.61 -6.29 4.24
N ARG A 112 -16.10 -6.58 5.44
CA ARG A 112 -16.65 -7.59 6.36
C ARG A 112 -17.75 -7.03 7.28
N ALA A 113 -17.84 -5.72 7.47
CA ALA A 113 -18.80 -5.09 8.37
C ALA A 113 -20.26 -5.24 7.87
N LYS A 114 -21.02 -6.17 8.48
CA LYS A 114 -22.43 -6.44 8.12
C LYS A 114 -23.45 -5.70 8.98
N THR A 115 -23.06 -5.23 10.17
CA THR A 115 -23.96 -4.50 11.08
C THR A 115 -23.69 -3.00 11.02
N LYS A 116 -24.72 -2.19 11.28
CA LYS A 116 -24.58 -0.72 11.33
C LYS A 116 -23.54 -0.26 12.35
N GLU A 117 -23.48 -0.95 13.49
CA GLU A 117 -22.50 -0.66 14.54
C GLU A 117 -21.07 -0.92 14.04
N ALA A 118 -20.82 -2.06 13.38
CA ALA A 118 -19.51 -2.36 12.81
C ALA A 118 -19.12 -1.37 11.71
N GLN A 119 -20.06 -0.98 10.85
CA GLN A 119 -19.83 0.01 9.79
C GLN A 119 -19.43 1.37 10.37
N LEU A 120 -20.11 1.83 11.42
CA LEU A 120 -19.78 3.09 12.10
C LEU A 120 -18.39 3.05 12.75
N GLN A 121 -18.00 1.93 13.35
CA GLN A 121 -16.66 1.80 13.95
C GLN A 121 -15.55 1.90 12.90
N VAL A 122 -15.75 1.31 11.73
CA VAL A 122 -14.79 1.40 10.62
C VAL A 122 -14.73 2.83 10.08
N GLU A 123 -15.88 3.49 9.88
CA GLU A 123 -15.93 4.88 9.42
C GLU A 123 -15.18 5.83 10.36
N VAL A 124 -15.32 5.66 11.68
CA VAL A 124 -14.59 6.45 12.68
C VAL A 124 -13.07 6.23 12.59
N ALA A 125 -12.61 5.03 12.22
CA ALA A 125 -11.19 4.72 12.10
C ALA A 125 -10.53 5.27 10.82
N HIS A 126 -11.32 5.61 9.80
CA HIS A 126 -10.85 6.25 8.56
C HIS A 126 -10.69 7.78 8.68
N LEU A 127 -11.20 8.40 9.76
CA LEU A 127 -11.18 9.86 9.99
C LEU A 127 -9.91 10.33 10.71
#